data_AF-A0A5D6YCK5-F1
#
_entry.id   AF-A0A5D6YCK5-F1
#
_cell.length_a   1.000
_cell.length_b   1.000
_cell.length_c   1.000
_cell.angle_alpha   90.00
_cell.angle_beta   90.00
_cell.angle_gamma   90.00
#
_symmetry.space_group_name_H-M   'P 1'
#
loop_
_entity.id
_entity.type
_entity.pdbx_description
1 polymer ?
#
loop_
_entity_poly.entity_id
_entity_poly.type
_entity_poly.pdbx_seq_one_letter_code
_entity_poly.pdbx_strand_id
1 'polypeptide(L)'
;DTHKTRTFGIGVKRKDCYAWHPFNRLTHRATAMASGRLSSMTWATIKTMTAAIQDVALQQGKRAVLSTRGGGTFRKYVCSCSSCMWFVNVSKTRHKQKEPLRQVTACSLEHINCIGIAKPTTRQITENSVLRASVVADNAAAAATLTEQLRLQTGVVYSASLARRAKEAVLREVVSEDTRSIGLLSSFLRELSEVNTGLSTELHQDDNGCFNRTVIVMNPELFTNGQQVFDVGAAHMKHRQYNGV
;
A
#
# COMPACT_ATOMS: atom_id res chain seq x y z
N ASP A 1 -22.35 55.77 -34.08
CA ASP A 1 -21.32 54.93 -34.69
C ASP A 1 -19.91 55.26 -34.20
N THR A 2 -19.16 54.19 -33.94
CA THR A 2 -17.69 54.14 -33.84
C THR A 2 -16.99 54.97 -32.76
N HIS A 3 -16.86 54.42 -31.54
CA HIS A 3 -15.70 54.69 -30.69
C HIS A 3 -14.72 53.52 -30.76
N LYS A 4 -13.60 53.78 -31.45
CA LYS A 4 -12.41 52.93 -31.53
C LYS A 4 -11.68 52.93 -30.19
N THR A 5 -11.55 51.78 -29.54
CA THR A 5 -10.60 51.58 -28.44
C THR A 5 -9.39 50.81 -28.96
N ARG A 6 -8.23 51.48 -28.98
CA ARG A 6 -6.92 50.93 -29.33
C ARG A 6 -6.50 49.89 -28.30
N THR A 7 -6.28 48.67 -28.76
CA THR A 7 -5.63 47.58 -28.03
C THR A 7 -4.13 47.85 -27.92
N PHE A 8 -3.62 48.02 -26.71
CA PHE A 8 -2.18 47.96 -26.42
C PHE A 8 -1.79 46.50 -26.17
N GLY A 9 -1.05 45.91 -27.11
CA GLY A 9 -0.46 44.59 -26.98
C GLY A 9 0.76 44.65 -26.07
N ILE A 10 0.68 44.03 -24.89
CA ILE A 10 1.85 43.77 -24.03
C ILE A 10 2.51 42.49 -24.52
N GLY A 11 3.59 42.65 -25.29
CA GLY A 11 4.47 41.57 -25.70
C GLY A 11 5.25 41.02 -24.51
N VAL A 12 4.84 39.87 -23.98
CA VAL A 12 5.62 39.13 -22.98
C VAL A 12 6.70 38.32 -23.70
N LYS A 13 7.92 38.88 -23.75
CA LYS A 13 9.13 38.14 -24.11
C LYS A 13 9.38 37.06 -23.04
N ARG A 14 9.14 35.79 -23.37
CA ARG A 14 9.67 34.65 -22.60
C ARG A 14 11.19 34.67 -22.71
N LYS A 15 11.87 34.99 -21.60
CA LYS A 15 13.29 34.69 -21.42
C LYS A 15 13.39 33.32 -20.76
N ASP A 16 14.06 32.43 -21.47
CA ASP A 16 14.47 31.11 -21.01
C ASP A 16 15.23 31.23 -19.68
N CYS A 17 14.76 30.49 -18.67
CA CYS A 17 15.49 30.25 -17.43
C CYS A 17 15.72 28.73 -17.31
N TYR A 18 16.71 28.23 -18.04
CA TYR A 18 17.32 26.94 -17.75
C TYR A 18 18.35 27.14 -16.63
N ALA A 19 17.97 26.86 -15.38
CA ALA A 19 18.92 26.66 -14.29
C ALA A 19 18.26 25.90 -13.13
N TRP A 20 18.13 24.58 -13.26
CA TRP A 20 17.93 23.68 -12.12
C TRP A 20 18.83 22.46 -12.25
N HIS A 21 20.07 22.59 -11.80
CA HIS A 21 20.93 21.46 -11.46
C HIS A 21 21.33 21.54 -9.98
N PRO A 22 20.69 20.73 -9.13
CA PRO A 22 21.39 20.18 -7.97
C PRO A 22 21.22 18.65 -7.85
N PHE A 23 20.87 17.93 -8.92
CA PHE A 23 20.52 16.50 -8.82
C PHE A 23 21.72 15.52 -8.91
N ASN A 24 22.86 15.91 -9.49
CA ASN A 24 23.92 14.94 -9.83
C ASN A 24 24.91 14.60 -8.70
N ARG A 25 25.04 15.42 -7.65
CA ARG A 25 26.05 15.16 -6.60
C ARG A 25 25.52 14.27 -5.47
N LEU A 26 24.21 14.28 -5.23
CA LEU A 26 23.53 13.43 -4.23
C LEU A 26 23.36 11.98 -4.73
N THR A 27 23.24 11.78 -6.04
CA THR A 27 23.04 10.46 -6.65
C THR A 27 24.26 9.56 -6.52
N HIS A 28 25.50 10.04 -6.71
CA HIS A 28 26.69 9.20 -6.59
C HIS A 28 26.92 8.69 -5.15
N ARG A 29 26.72 9.54 -4.13
CA ARG A 29 26.92 9.15 -2.72
C ARG A 29 25.83 8.17 -2.24
N ALA A 30 24.58 8.39 -2.65
CA ALA A 30 23.49 7.45 -2.39
C ALA A 30 23.70 6.10 -3.11
N THR A 31 24.26 6.12 -4.33
CA THR A 31 24.54 4.91 -5.13
C THR A 31 25.66 4.06 -4.54
N ALA A 32 26.73 4.67 -4.04
CA ALA A 32 27.82 3.96 -3.36
C ALA A 32 27.35 3.29 -2.05
N MET A 33 26.54 3.99 -1.25
CA MET A 33 25.95 3.41 -0.02
C MET A 33 24.96 2.28 -0.34
N ALA A 34 24.17 2.42 -1.41
CA ALA A 34 23.27 1.38 -1.88
C ALA A 34 24.02 0.15 -2.41
N SER A 35 25.15 0.33 -3.10
CA SER A 35 25.99 -0.76 -3.62
C SER A 35 26.63 -1.56 -2.51
N GLY A 36 27.19 -0.87 -1.49
CA GLY A 36 27.72 -1.53 -0.29
C GLY A 36 26.66 -2.33 0.45
N ARG A 37 25.46 -1.76 0.65
CA ARG A 37 24.33 -2.43 1.32
C ARG A 37 23.82 -3.64 0.55
N LEU A 38 23.65 -3.52 -0.77
CA LEU A 38 23.09 -4.61 -1.58
C LEU A 38 24.07 -5.79 -1.71
N SER A 39 25.37 -5.51 -1.77
CA SER A 39 26.41 -6.53 -1.94
C SER A 39 26.64 -7.36 -0.68
N SER A 40 26.38 -6.81 0.51
CA SER A 40 26.45 -7.52 1.79
C SER A 40 25.20 -8.35 2.12
N MET A 41 24.11 -8.20 1.36
CA MET A 41 22.85 -8.88 1.64
C MET A 41 22.81 -10.29 1.05
N THR A 42 22.12 -11.18 1.77
CA THR A 42 21.78 -12.52 1.28
C THR A 42 20.30 -12.79 1.49
N TRP A 43 19.71 -13.60 0.61
CA TRP A 43 18.27 -13.88 0.64
C TRP A 43 17.96 -15.37 0.50
N ALA A 44 17.08 -15.87 1.37
CA ALA A 44 16.57 -17.24 1.29
C ALA A 44 15.58 -17.46 0.13
N THR A 45 14.84 -16.42 -0.29
CA THR A 45 13.81 -16.53 -1.33
C THR A 45 14.04 -15.59 -2.51
N ILE A 46 13.56 -15.97 -3.69
CA ILE A 46 13.58 -15.11 -4.89
C ILE A 46 12.72 -13.87 -4.69
N LYS A 47 11.61 -14.00 -3.94
CA LYS A 47 10.65 -12.93 -3.69
C LYS A 47 11.29 -11.79 -2.90
N THR A 48 11.93 -12.10 -1.77
CA THR A 48 12.58 -11.09 -0.91
C THR A 48 13.78 -10.44 -1.60
N MET A 49 14.54 -11.23 -2.37
CA MET A 49 15.64 -10.72 -3.19
C MET A 49 15.15 -9.75 -4.28
N THR A 50 14.13 -10.14 -5.04
CA THR A 50 13.55 -9.29 -6.10
C THR A 50 13.02 -7.98 -5.53
N ALA A 51 12.34 -8.07 -4.39
CA ALA A 51 11.84 -6.94 -3.62
C ALA A 51 12.98 -5.95 -3.29
N ALA A 52 14.04 -6.41 -2.63
CA ALA A 52 15.16 -5.55 -2.23
C ALA A 52 15.84 -4.85 -3.41
N ILE A 53 16.05 -5.58 -4.52
CA ILE A 53 16.66 -5.00 -5.74
C ILE A 53 15.76 -3.95 -6.38
N GLN A 54 14.44 -4.20 -6.41
CA GLN A 54 13.47 -3.23 -6.91
C GLN A 54 13.37 -1.98 -6.03
N ASP A 55 13.58 -2.10 -4.71
CA ASP A 55 13.56 -0.98 -3.78
C ASP A 55 14.76 -0.06 -4.00
N VAL A 56 15.95 -0.62 -4.21
CA VAL A 56 17.14 0.18 -4.55
C VAL A 56 16.93 0.94 -5.86
N ALA A 57 16.42 0.29 -6.91
CA ALA A 57 16.14 0.98 -8.16
C ALA A 57 15.07 2.07 -8.01
N LEU A 58 14.04 1.83 -7.20
CA LEU A 58 12.98 2.82 -6.94
C LEU A 58 13.51 4.04 -6.17
N GLN A 59 14.39 3.85 -5.19
CA GLN A 59 15.07 4.95 -4.48
C GLN A 59 15.89 5.83 -5.43
N GLN A 60 16.40 5.26 -6.52
CA GLN A 60 17.10 5.99 -7.58
C GLN A 60 16.13 6.62 -8.60
N GLY A 61 14.81 6.53 -8.38
CA GLY A 61 13.77 7.03 -9.29
C GLY A 61 13.65 6.21 -10.57
N LYS A 62 14.10 4.95 -10.57
CA LYS A 62 14.14 4.06 -11.73
C LYS A 62 13.40 2.75 -11.48
N ARG A 63 13.34 1.90 -12.51
CA ARG A 63 12.66 0.61 -12.46
C ARG A 63 13.64 -0.51 -12.79
N ALA A 64 13.77 -1.47 -11.89
CA ALA A 64 14.47 -2.73 -12.15
C ALA A 64 13.51 -3.79 -12.72
N VAL A 65 13.96 -4.49 -13.75
CA VAL A 65 13.27 -5.62 -14.38
C VAL A 65 14.24 -6.80 -14.53
N LEU A 66 13.71 -8.02 -14.54
CA LEU A 66 14.52 -9.21 -14.79
C LEU A 66 14.82 -9.30 -16.29
N SER A 67 16.10 -9.30 -16.69
CA SER A 67 16.49 -9.26 -18.12
C SER A 67 16.13 -10.53 -18.87
N THR A 68 16.17 -11.68 -18.20
CA THR A 68 15.82 -12.98 -18.77
C THR A 68 15.37 -13.90 -17.64
N ARG A 69 14.33 -14.71 -17.87
CA ARG A 69 13.97 -15.83 -16.98
C ARG A 69 14.99 -16.97 -17.17
N GLY A 70 16.26 -16.72 -16.87
CA GLY A 70 17.30 -17.74 -16.84
C GLY A 70 17.04 -18.76 -15.73
N GLY A 71 17.58 -19.97 -15.88
CA GLY A 71 17.42 -21.08 -14.93
C GLY A 71 17.72 -20.67 -13.48
N GLY A 72 17.06 -21.32 -12.51
CA GLY A 72 16.91 -20.86 -11.12
C GLY A 72 18.18 -20.58 -10.29
N THR A 73 19.38 -20.80 -10.85
CA THR A 73 20.68 -20.55 -10.21
C THR A 73 21.19 -19.12 -10.43
N PHE A 74 20.95 -18.50 -11.59
CA PHE A 74 21.49 -17.18 -11.92
C PHE A 74 20.39 -16.23 -12.39
N ARG A 75 20.41 -15.00 -11.90
CA ARG A 75 19.43 -13.96 -12.24
C ARG A 75 20.14 -12.63 -12.47
N LYS A 76 19.76 -11.95 -13.56
CA LYS A 76 20.23 -10.61 -13.89
C LYS A 76 19.05 -9.65 -13.90
N TYR A 77 19.13 -8.63 -13.05
CA TYR A 77 18.23 -7.49 -13.05
C TYR A 77 18.89 -6.36 -13.81
N VAL A 78 18.11 -5.65 -14.60
CA VAL A 78 18.53 -4.51 -15.42
C VAL A 78 17.54 -3.37 -15.24
N CYS A 79 17.92 -2.16 -15.61
CA CYS A 79 16.97 -1.08 -15.72
C CYS A 79 15.94 -1.40 -16.83
N SER A 80 14.72 -0.88 -16.71
CA SER A 80 13.75 -0.96 -17.80
C SER A 80 14.12 -0.15 -19.04
N CYS A 81 15.08 0.77 -18.92
CA CYS A 81 15.66 1.50 -20.04
C CYS A 81 16.75 0.65 -20.68
N SER A 82 16.61 0.34 -21.97
CA SER A 82 17.52 -0.55 -22.71
C SER A 82 18.93 0.01 -22.86
N SER A 83 19.10 1.33 -22.91
CA SER A 83 20.41 1.99 -23.01
C SER A 83 21.12 2.15 -21.67
N CYS A 84 20.48 1.79 -20.56
CA CYS A 84 21.05 1.96 -19.23
C CYS A 84 21.94 0.78 -18.84
N MET A 85 23.14 1.08 -18.36
CA MET A 85 24.11 0.09 -17.89
C MET A 85 23.87 -0.41 -16.46
N TRP A 86 22.81 0.04 -15.79
CA TRP A 86 22.47 -0.44 -14.46
C TRP A 86 22.13 -1.92 -14.49
N PHE A 87 22.78 -2.71 -13.63
CA PHE A 87 22.47 -4.13 -13.46
C PHE A 87 22.78 -4.65 -12.06
N VAL A 88 22.11 -5.74 -11.70
CA VAL A 88 22.44 -6.56 -10.53
C VAL A 88 22.43 -8.03 -10.95
N ASN A 89 23.58 -8.68 -10.83
CA ASN A 89 23.73 -10.11 -11.01
C ASN A 89 23.64 -10.80 -9.65
N VAL A 90 22.84 -11.84 -9.58
CA VAL A 90 22.63 -12.64 -8.37
C VAL A 90 22.79 -14.11 -8.71
N SER A 91 23.49 -14.84 -7.85
CA SER A 91 23.60 -16.30 -7.93
C SER A 91 23.09 -16.97 -6.66
N LYS A 92 22.59 -18.20 -6.83
CA LYS A 92 22.30 -19.12 -5.73
C LYS A 92 23.59 -19.80 -5.30
N THR A 93 23.96 -19.70 -4.03
CA THR A 93 25.10 -20.41 -3.46
C THR A 93 24.83 -21.92 -3.51
N ARG A 94 25.88 -22.68 -3.85
CA ARG A 94 25.84 -24.14 -3.91
C ARG A 94 26.73 -24.69 -2.79
N HIS A 95 26.25 -24.61 -1.56
CA HIS A 95 26.95 -25.22 -0.43
C HIS A 95 26.29 -26.55 -0.06
N LYS A 96 27.07 -27.63 0.08
CA LYS A 96 26.53 -28.99 0.33
C LYS A 96 25.87 -29.14 1.71
N GLN A 97 26.23 -28.31 2.68
CA GLN A 97 25.79 -28.42 4.08
C GLN A 97 24.97 -27.24 4.62
N LYS A 98 24.68 -26.22 3.79
CA LYS A 98 23.91 -25.04 4.22
C LYS A 98 22.76 -24.80 3.28
N GLU A 99 21.66 -24.29 3.83
CA GLU A 99 20.54 -23.80 3.03
C GLU A 99 21.04 -22.82 1.96
N PRO A 100 20.70 -23.03 0.68
CA PRO A 100 21.28 -22.26 -0.40
C PRO A 100 20.70 -20.85 -0.44
N LEU A 101 21.54 -19.89 -0.09
CA LEU A 101 21.23 -18.46 -0.12
C LEU A 101 21.46 -17.88 -1.51
N ARG A 102 20.87 -16.70 -1.76
CA ARG A 102 21.14 -15.91 -2.96
C ARG A 102 21.94 -14.69 -2.58
N GLN A 103 22.97 -14.37 -3.35
CA GLN A 103 23.88 -13.26 -3.09
C GLN A 103 24.21 -12.50 -4.37
N VAL A 104 24.44 -11.20 -4.25
CA VAL A 104 24.91 -10.39 -5.38
C VAL A 104 26.32 -10.82 -5.75
N THR A 105 26.53 -11.16 -7.02
CA THR A 105 27.87 -11.52 -7.54
C THR A 105 28.56 -10.34 -8.21
N ALA A 106 27.78 -9.45 -8.83
CA ALA A 106 28.26 -8.24 -9.45
C ALA A 106 27.10 -7.25 -9.58
N CYS A 107 27.37 -5.96 -9.49
CA CYS A 107 26.38 -4.95 -9.80
C CYS A 107 27.02 -3.67 -10.34
N SER A 108 26.26 -2.94 -11.14
CA SER A 108 26.49 -1.53 -11.42
C SER A 108 25.18 -0.81 -11.10
N LEU A 109 25.22 0.06 -10.10
CA LEU A 109 24.03 0.79 -9.65
C LEU A 109 23.93 2.19 -10.24
N GLU A 110 24.82 2.53 -11.18
CA GLU A 110 24.84 3.85 -11.80
C GLU A 110 23.89 3.92 -13.00
N HIS A 111 23.11 5.00 -13.03
CA HIS A 111 22.16 5.31 -14.11
C HIS A 111 22.73 6.40 -15.02
N ILE A 112 23.73 6.06 -15.84
CA ILE A 112 24.36 7.00 -16.78
C ILE A 112 23.38 7.29 -17.94
N ASN A 113 23.05 8.57 -18.17
CA ASN A 113 22.14 9.04 -19.22
C ASN A 113 20.81 8.26 -19.32
N CYS A 114 20.33 7.77 -18.18
CA CYS A 114 19.18 6.87 -18.12
C CYS A 114 17.86 7.65 -18.18
N ILE A 115 17.11 7.47 -19.26
CA ILE A 115 15.74 7.99 -19.43
C ILE A 115 14.66 7.08 -18.81
N GLY A 116 15.07 6.00 -18.11
CA GLY A 116 14.15 5.11 -17.43
C GLY A 116 13.29 5.85 -16.40
N ILE A 117 12.03 5.47 -16.32
CA ILE A 117 11.05 6.04 -15.38
C ILE A 117 10.72 5.00 -14.31
N ALA A 118 10.64 5.42 -13.05
CA ALA A 118 10.14 4.60 -11.97
C ALA A 118 8.75 4.02 -12.30
N LYS A 119 8.58 2.72 -12.04
CA LYS A 119 7.25 2.08 -12.04
C LYS A 119 7.13 1.25 -10.76
N PRO A 120 6.75 1.88 -9.65
CA PRO A 120 6.67 1.22 -8.35
C PRO A 120 5.66 0.08 -8.38
N THR A 121 5.94 -0.95 -7.60
CA THR A 121 5.05 -2.09 -7.40
C THR A 121 3.99 -1.76 -6.34
N THR A 122 2.89 -2.52 -6.30
CA THR A 122 1.87 -2.35 -5.25
C THR A 122 2.49 -2.46 -3.87
N ARG A 123 3.40 -3.43 -3.67
CA ARG A 123 4.13 -3.64 -2.42
C ARG A 123 4.86 -2.38 -1.96
N GLN A 124 5.65 -1.77 -2.85
CA GLN A 124 6.43 -0.56 -2.54
C GLN A 124 5.56 0.62 -2.16
N ILE A 125 4.35 0.69 -2.69
CA ILE A 125 3.39 1.76 -2.38
C ILE A 125 2.70 1.47 -1.06
N THR A 126 2.33 0.22 -0.79
CA THR A 126 1.79 -0.23 0.50
C THR A 126 2.78 -0.04 1.65
N GLU A 127 4.08 -0.22 1.39
CA GLU A 127 5.17 0.00 2.37
C GLU A 127 5.53 1.50 2.53
N ASN A 128 4.96 2.40 1.72
CA ASN A 128 5.24 3.83 1.82
C ASN A 128 4.59 4.45 3.07
N SER A 129 5.40 5.11 3.91
CA SER A 129 4.96 5.70 5.17
C SER A 129 3.90 6.79 5.00
N VAL A 130 4.00 7.63 3.96
CA VAL A 130 3.04 8.70 3.69
C VAL A 130 1.69 8.11 3.33
N LEU A 131 1.66 7.12 2.43
CA LEU A 131 0.40 6.44 2.09
C LEU A 131 -0.22 5.82 3.35
N ARG A 132 0.56 5.09 4.14
CA ARG A 132 0.05 4.43 5.34
C ARG A 132 -0.53 5.45 6.32
N ALA A 133 0.18 6.54 6.57
CA ALA A 133 -0.30 7.62 7.44
C ALA A 133 -1.59 8.25 6.92
N SER A 134 -1.66 8.58 5.62
CA SER A 134 -2.87 9.14 5.01
C SER A 134 -4.07 8.20 5.09
N VAL A 135 -3.86 6.90 4.84
CA VAL A 135 -4.93 5.90 4.87
C VAL A 135 -5.43 5.65 6.29
N VAL A 136 -4.55 5.70 7.29
CA VAL A 136 -4.92 5.60 8.70
C VAL A 136 -5.66 6.84 9.18
N ALA A 137 -5.22 8.03 8.77
CA ALA A 137 -5.84 9.30 9.14
C ALA A 137 -7.22 9.49 8.50
N ASP A 138 -7.37 9.09 7.22
CA ASP A 138 -8.63 9.18 6.49
C ASP A 138 -8.81 7.93 5.60
N ASN A 139 -9.61 6.99 6.10
CA ASN A 139 -9.95 5.76 5.38
C ASN A 139 -10.89 6.00 4.19
N ALA A 140 -11.56 7.16 4.11
CA ALA A 140 -12.49 7.54 3.06
C ALA A 140 -11.79 8.28 1.90
N ALA A 141 -10.56 8.77 2.13
CA ALA A 141 -9.75 9.49 1.15
C ALA A 141 -9.78 8.87 -0.26
N ALA A 142 -10.10 9.69 -1.26
CA ALA A 142 -10.16 9.25 -2.64
C ALA A 142 -8.78 8.80 -3.14
N ALA A 143 -8.74 7.78 -4.00
CA ALA A 143 -7.49 7.27 -4.57
C ALA A 143 -6.72 8.32 -5.38
N ALA A 144 -7.43 9.28 -5.99
CA ALA A 144 -6.83 10.41 -6.69
C ALA A 144 -6.05 11.33 -5.72
N THR A 145 -6.64 11.67 -4.57
CA THR A 145 -6.01 12.47 -3.52
C THR A 145 -4.74 11.80 -3.00
N LEU A 146 -4.80 10.49 -2.74
CA LEU A 146 -3.64 9.72 -2.29
C LEU A 146 -2.53 9.67 -3.35
N THR A 147 -2.90 9.60 -4.63
CA THR A 147 -1.95 9.62 -5.74
C THR A 147 -1.21 10.96 -5.82
N GLU A 148 -1.94 12.06 -5.65
CA GLU A 148 -1.35 13.40 -5.69
C GLU A 148 -0.45 13.68 -4.49
N GLN A 149 -0.88 13.29 -3.28
CA GLN A 149 -0.03 13.39 -2.08
C GLN A 149 1.28 12.63 -2.24
N LEU A 150 1.22 11.40 -2.75
CA LEU A 150 2.42 10.61 -3.02
C LEU A 150 3.30 11.25 -4.09
N ARG A 151 2.71 11.79 -5.16
CA ARG A 151 3.44 12.49 -6.23
C ARG A 151 4.22 13.68 -5.69
N LEU A 152 3.60 14.48 -4.83
CA LEU A 152 4.22 15.65 -4.22
C LEU A 152 5.39 15.29 -3.30
N GLN A 153 5.31 14.14 -2.61
CA GLN A 153 6.33 13.70 -1.65
C GLN A 153 7.50 12.95 -2.31
N THR A 154 7.22 12.06 -3.26
CA THR A 154 8.24 11.16 -3.83
C THR A 154 8.71 11.58 -5.23
N GLY A 155 7.98 12.49 -5.89
CA GLY A 155 8.20 12.84 -7.29
C GLY A 155 7.85 11.71 -8.28
N VAL A 156 7.32 10.59 -7.82
CA VAL A 156 6.97 9.44 -8.67
C VAL A 156 5.49 9.50 -9.05
N VAL A 157 5.18 9.15 -10.29
CA VAL A 157 3.80 9.08 -10.77
C VAL A 157 3.24 7.67 -10.57
N TYR A 158 2.04 7.59 -10.01
CA TYR A 158 1.32 6.35 -9.74
C TYR A 158 -0.03 6.37 -10.45
N SER A 159 -0.57 5.19 -10.80
CA SER A 159 -1.95 5.11 -11.30
C SER A 159 -2.95 5.07 -10.15
N ALA A 160 -4.14 5.65 -10.34
CA ALA A 160 -5.21 5.60 -9.35
C ALA A 160 -5.59 4.15 -8.97
N SER A 161 -5.55 3.23 -9.93
CA SER A 161 -5.78 1.79 -9.70
C SER A 161 -4.75 1.14 -8.79
N LEU A 162 -3.50 1.64 -8.82
CA LEU A 162 -2.42 1.14 -7.98
C LEU A 162 -2.52 1.72 -6.57
N ALA A 163 -2.83 3.02 -6.45
CA ALA A 163 -3.12 3.68 -5.18
C ALA A 163 -4.31 3.02 -4.47
N ARG A 164 -5.39 2.70 -5.20
CA ARG A 164 -6.55 1.97 -4.65
C ARG A 164 -6.16 0.60 -4.09
N ARG A 165 -5.43 -0.22 -4.86
CA ARG A 165 -4.99 -1.55 -4.39
C ARG A 165 -4.07 -1.46 -3.17
N ALA A 166 -3.19 -0.47 -3.14
CA ALA A 166 -2.32 -0.24 -1.99
C ALA A 166 -3.11 0.22 -0.76
N LYS A 167 -4.06 1.15 -0.92
CA LYS A 167 -5.01 1.56 0.13
C LYS A 167 -5.76 0.36 0.70
N GLU A 168 -6.31 -0.50 -0.15
CA GLU A 168 -7.02 -1.71 0.29
C GLU A 168 -6.09 -2.68 1.04
N ALA A 169 -4.83 -2.81 0.63
CA ALA A 169 -3.85 -3.62 1.34
C ALA A 169 -3.55 -3.05 2.73
N VAL A 170 -3.32 -1.74 2.84
CA VAL A 170 -3.10 -1.08 4.14
C VAL A 170 -4.35 -1.22 5.01
N LEU A 171 -5.55 -1.00 4.49
CA LEU A 171 -6.78 -1.16 5.25
C LEU A 171 -6.99 -2.60 5.73
N ARG A 172 -6.60 -3.62 4.95
CA ARG A 172 -6.65 -5.00 5.44
C ARG A 172 -5.68 -5.28 6.58
N GLU A 173 -4.54 -4.58 6.64
CA GLU A 173 -3.57 -4.70 7.73
C GLU A 173 -4.01 -3.90 8.96
N VAL A 174 -4.52 -2.69 8.77
CA VAL A 174 -4.95 -1.79 9.85
C VAL A 174 -6.27 -2.25 10.46
N VAL A 175 -7.17 -2.76 9.62
CA VAL A 175 -8.47 -3.33 9.99
C VAL A 175 -8.39 -4.86 9.95
N SER A 176 -7.20 -5.47 10.06
CA SER A 176 -7.15 -6.88 10.46
C SER A 176 -7.69 -6.90 11.88
N GLU A 177 -8.96 -7.27 12.01
CA GLU A 177 -9.72 -7.17 13.24
C GLU A 177 -8.91 -7.77 14.38
N ASP A 178 -8.83 -7.03 15.49
CA ASP A 178 -8.49 -7.67 16.74
C ASP A 178 -9.64 -8.64 17.03
N THR A 179 -9.42 -9.92 16.74
CA THR A 179 -10.38 -11.01 16.97
C THR A 179 -10.83 -11.06 18.43
N ARG A 180 -10.09 -10.41 19.33
CA ARG A 180 -10.49 -10.20 20.72
C ARG A 180 -11.78 -9.41 20.86
N SER A 181 -12.09 -8.49 19.95
CA SER A 181 -13.30 -7.65 20.03
C SER A 181 -14.59 -8.48 19.87
N ILE A 182 -14.60 -9.49 19.00
CA ILE A 182 -15.70 -10.47 18.90
C ILE A 182 -15.78 -11.32 20.18
N GLY A 183 -14.64 -11.67 20.79
CA GLY A 183 -14.59 -12.37 22.07
C GLY A 183 -15.22 -11.59 23.24
N LEU A 184 -15.25 -10.25 23.17
CA LEU A 184 -15.88 -9.39 24.17
C LEU A 184 -17.41 -9.25 23.98
N LEU A 185 -17.96 -9.74 22.87
CA LEU A 185 -19.39 -9.59 22.58
C LEU A 185 -20.27 -10.23 23.65
N SER A 186 -19.88 -11.42 24.16
CA SER A 186 -20.58 -12.06 25.28
C SER A 186 -20.59 -11.20 26.54
N SER A 187 -19.45 -10.58 26.89
CA SER A 187 -19.38 -9.70 28.07
C SER A 187 -20.21 -8.44 27.89
N PHE A 188 -20.20 -7.84 26.69
CA PHE A 188 -21.00 -6.65 26.41
C PHE A 188 -22.49 -6.92 26.42
N LEU A 189 -22.95 -8.07 25.90
CA LEU A 189 -24.36 -8.45 25.94
C LEU A 189 -24.85 -8.72 27.37
N ARG A 190 -24.00 -9.35 28.18
CA ARG A 190 -24.29 -9.52 29.61
C ARG A 190 -24.40 -8.17 30.32
N GLU A 191 -23.44 -7.27 30.12
CA GLU A 191 -23.49 -5.93 30.71
C GLU A 191 -24.71 -5.14 30.23
N LEU A 192 -25.06 -5.24 28.94
CA LEU A 192 -26.24 -4.60 28.36
C LEU A 192 -27.55 -5.06 29.02
N SER A 193 -27.69 -6.37 29.27
CA SER A 193 -28.87 -6.93 29.95
C SER A 193 -28.89 -6.64 31.46
N GLU A 194 -27.72 -6.55 32.10
CA GLU A 194 -27.60 -6.13 33.50
C GLU A 194 -28.02 -4.66 33.70
N VAL A 195 -27.60 -3.77 32.80
CA VAL A 195 -27.97 -2.34 32.85
C VAL A 195 -29.42 -2.10 32.48
N ASN A 196 -29.97 -2.90 31.56
CA ASN A 196 -31.34 -2.77 31.09
C ASN A 196 -32.12 -4.02 31.47
N THR A 197 -32.71 -4.02 32.66
CA THR A 197 -33.46 -5.17 33.22
C THR A 197 -34.65 -5.63 32.38
N GLY A 198 -35.07 -4.85 31.40
CA GLY A 198 -36.05 -5.22 30.40
C GLY A 198 -35.47 -5.69 29.06
N LEU A 199 -34.18 -6.01 28.97
CA LEU A 199 -33.56 -6.60 27.79
C LEU A 199 -33.16 -8.05 28.06
N SER A 200 -33.54 -8.94 27.16
CA SER A 200 -32.97 -10.28 27.02
C SER A 200 -31.99 -10.27 25.85
N THR A 201 -30.80 -10.83 26.07
CA THR A 201 -29.76 -10.90 25.03
C THR A 201 -29.30 -12.34 24.87
N GLU A 202 -29.18 -12.80 23.62
CA GLU A 202 -28.63 -14.12 23.30
C GLU A 202 -27.50 -14.02 22.28
N LEU A 203 -26.48 -14.85 22.45
CA LEU A 203 -25.40 -15.02 21.50
C LEU A 203 -25.45 -16.43 20.93
N HIS A 204 -25.56 -16.54 19.61
CA HIS A 204 -25.53 -17.80 18.89
C HIS A 204 -24.18 -17.93 18.19
N GLN A 205 -23.53 -19.08 18.41
CA GLN A 205 -22.29 -19.48 17.76
C GLN A 205 -22.56 -20.70 16.88
N ASP A 206 -21.72 -20.91 15.86
CA ASP A 206 -21.74 -22.13 15.06
C ASP A 206 -21.00 -23.29 15.77
N ASP A 207 -20.99 -24.46 15.14
CA ASP A 207 -20.35 -25.68 15.68
C ASP A 207 -18.84 -25.53 15.91
N ASN A 208 -18.20 -24.52 15.31
CA ASN A 208 -16.78 -24.23 15.47
C ASN A 208 -16.53 -23.12 16.51
N GLY A 209 -17.55 -22.68 17.23
CA GLY A 209 -17.46 -21.58 18.20
C GLY A 209 -17.30 -20.20 17.55
N CYS A 210 -17.55 -20.08 16.25
CA CYS A 210 -17.53 -18.79 15.55
C CYS A 210 -18.85 -18.06 15.75
N PHE A 211 -18.79 -16.73 15.79
CA PHE A 211 -19.98 -15.88 15.89
C PHE A 211 -20.93 -16.12 14.71
N ASN A 212 -22.21 -16.40 15.00
CA ASN A 212 -23.27 -16.55 14.01
C ASN A 212 -24.24 -15.38 14.05
N ARG A 213 -24.89 -15.15 15.21
CA ARG A 213 -25.82 -14.03 15.39
C ARG A 213 -25.95 -13.62 16.86
N THR A 214 -26.46 -12.42 17.08
CA THR A 214 -26.92 -11.95 18.38
C THR A 214 -28.40 -11.62 18.29
N VAL A 215 -29.15 -11.93 19.33
CA VAL A 215 -30.55 -11.54 19.49
C VAL A 215 -30.64 -10.60 20.69
N ILE A 216 -31.32 -9.47 20.54
CA ILE A 216 -31.62 -8.54 21.63
C ILE A 216 -33.13 -8.34 21.60
N VAL A 217 -33.80 -8.71 22.69
CA VAL A 217 -35.25 -8.68 22.82
C VAL A 217 -35.61 -7.77 23.99
N MET A 218 -36.51 -6.81 23.77
CA MET A 218 -37.09 -6.02 24.85
C MET A 218 -38.23 -6.79 25.51
N ASN A 219 -38.37 -6.69 26.83
CA ASN A 219 -39.46 -7.27 27.59
C ASN A 219 -40.78 -6.71 27.04
N PRO A 220 -41.68 -7.57 26.53
CA PRO A 220 -42.97 -7.13 25.98
C PRO A 220 -43.83 -6.36 26.99
N GLU A 221 -43.62 -6.55 28.30
CA GLU A 221 -44.33 -5.81 29.36
C GLU A 221 -43.98 -4.32 29.40
N LEU A 222 -42.84 -3.90 28.84
CA LEU A 222 -42.49 -2.49 28.69
C LEU A 222 -43.38 -1.75 27.67
N PHE A 223 -44.14 -2.48 26.85
CA PHE A 223 -45.02 -1.93 25.81
C PHE A 223 -46.51 -1.94 26.22
N THR A 224 -46.80 -2.19 27.51
CA THR A 224 -48.16 -2.38 28.06
C THR A 224 -49.12 -1.20 27.85
N ASN A 225 -48.64 -0.03 27.40
CA ASN A 225 -49.47 1.13 27.03
C ASN A 225 -49.60 1.37 25.51
N GLY A 226 -49.48 0.33 24.68
CA GLY A 226 -50.05 0.34 23.33
C GLY A 226 -49.10 0.59 22.17
N GLN A 227 -47.79 0.43 22.35
CA GLN A 227 -46.88 0.38 21.20
C GLN A 227 -46.83 -1.06 20.68
N GLN A 228 -47.73 -1.38 19.75
CA GLN A 228 -47.69 -2.64 19.00
C GLN A 228 -46.35 -2.72 18.25
N VAL A 229 -45.50 -3.68 18.62
CA VAL A 229 -44.25 -3.97 17.90
C VAL A 229 -44.62 -4.69 16.61
N PHE A 230 -44.62 -3.95 15.51
CA PHE A 230 -45.06 -4.45 14.19
C PHE A 230 -43.93 -4.89 13.28
N ASP A 231 -42.67 -4.72 13.70
CA ASP A 231 -41.54 -4.94 12.81
C ASP A 231 -40.32 -5.51 13.53
N VAL A 232 -39.64 -6.45 12.88
CA VAL A 232 -38.35 -7.00 13.30
C VAL A 232 -37.28 -6.30 12.47
N GLY A 233 -36.66 -5.28 13.06
CA GLY A 233 -35.54 -4.60 12.43
C GLY A 233 -34.29 -5.48 12.42
N ALA A 234 -34.02 -6.14 11.29
CA ALA A 234 -32.72 -6.79 11.06
C ALA A 234 -31.74 -5.75 10.49
N ALA A 235 -30.75 -5.35 11.28
CA ALA A 235 -29.63 -4.56 10.75
C ALA A 235 -28.66 -5.49 10.03
N HIS A 236 -28.71 -5.51 8.70
CA HIS A 236 -27.72 -6.25 7.90
C HIS A 236 -26.35 -5.58 8.02
N MET A 237 -25.49 -6.11 8.89
CA MET A 237 -24.10 -5.68 8.98
C MET A 237 -23.35 -6.17 7.73
N LYS A 238 -23.16 -5.28 6.75
CA LYS A 238 -22.21 -5.53 5.65
C LYS A 238 -20.79 -5.38 6.21
N HIS A 239 -20.18 -6.48 6.63
CA HIS A 239 -18.76 -6.49 6.96
C HIS A 239 -17.94 -6.75 5.70
N ARG A 240 -16.78 -6.10 5.55
CA ARG A 240 -15.91 -6.26 4.36
C ARG A 240 -15.44 -7.70 4.15
N GLN A 241 -15.45 -8.53 5.19
CA GLN A 241 -15.08 -9.94 5.14
C GLN A 241 -16.27 -10.90 5.26
N TYR A 242 -17.48 -10.38 5.51
CA TYR A 242 -18.71 -11.16 5.62
C TYR A 242 -19.76 -10.57 4.69
N ASN A 243 -19.86 -11.18 3.50
CA ASN A 243 -21.04 -11.02 2.66
C ASN A 243 -22.07 -11.99 3.20
N GLY A 244 -22.92 -11.53 4.12
CA GLY A 244 -24.05 -12.31 4.62
C GLY A 244 -24.81 -12.95 3.46
N VAL A 245 -25.18 -14.21 3.65
CA VAL A 245 -26.11 -14.93 2.78
C VAL A 245 -27.52 -14.56 3.20
#